data_AF-A0A225CZ59-F1
#
_entry.id   AF-A0A225CZ59-F1
#
_cell.length_a   1.000
_cell.length_b   1.000
_cell.length_c   1.000
_cell.angle_alpha   90.00
_cell.angle_beta   90.00
_cell.angle_gamma   90.00
#
_symmetry.space_group_name_H-M   'P 1'
#
loop_
_entity.id
_entity.type
_entity.pdbx_description
1 polymer ?
#
loop_
_entity_poly.entity_id
_entity_poly.type
_entity_poly.pdbx_seq_one_letter_code
_entity_poly.pdbx_strand_id
1 'polypeptide(L)'
;MRTMPAVNQVASDQSQILPFQERVQPWMMACFGQAIADDRIERNHRFLEEALELVQACGCTREECLQLVDYVFGRAVGEPPQEAGGVMVTLAALCLANGLDMHDAGEIELSRVWGKIEQIRAKQAAKPRGSVLPVAPSYSAVEEDRDKP
;
A
#
# COMPACT_ATOMS: atom_id res chain seq x y z
N MET A 1 41.03 -34.57 -8.84
CA MET A 1 39.71 -34.10 -9.31
C MET A 1 39.07 -33.35 -8.14
N ARG A 2 39.23 -32.02 -8.06
CA ARG A 2 38.69 -31.19 -6.97
C ARG A 2 37.34 -30.65 -7.42
N THR A 3 36.29 -31.01 -6.69
CA THR A 3 34.93 -30.52 -6.86
C THR A 3 34.88 -29.04 -6.43
N MET A 4 34.41 -28.16 -7.32
CA MET A 4 34.09 -26.77 -6.98
C MET A 4 32.77 -26.74 -6.19
N PRO A 5 32.62 -25.89 -5.16
CA PRO A 5 31.34 -25.70 -4.53
C PRO A 5 30.43 -24.89 -5.47
N ALA A 6 29.15 -25.24 -5.48
CA ALA A 6 28.12 -24.63 -6.30
C ALA A 6 27.98 -23.13 -5.97
N VAL A 7 28.08 -22.29 -7.00
CA VAL A 7 27.92 -20.82 -6.97
C VAL A 7 26.49 -20.37 -6.62
N ASN A 8 25.57 -21.29 -6.32
CA ASN A 8 24.13 -21.02 -6.32
C ASN A 8 23.46 -20.94 -4.93
N GLN A 9 24.23 -20.79 -3.85
CA GLN A 9 23.68 -20.81 -2.47
C GLN A 9 23.90 -19.50 -1.68
N VAL A 10 24.63 -18.53 -2.23
CA VAL A 10 24.99 -17.28 -1.51
C VAL A 10 24.00 -16.14 -1.77
N ALA A 11 23.23 -16.19 -2.86
CA ALA A 11 22.31 -15.11 -3.24
C ALA A 11 20.98 -15.12 -2.46
N SER A 12 20.58 -16.26 -1.89
CA SER A 12 19.31 -16.41 -1.17
C SER A 12 19.35 -15.96 0.30
N ASP A 13 20.54 -15.67 0.85
CA ASP A 13 20.75 -15.43 2.29
C ASP A 13 20.81 -13.92 2.64
N GLN A 14 21.20 -13.06 1.69
CA GLN A 14 21.35 -11.63 1.95
C GLN A 14 20.04 -10.84 1.97
N SER A 15 18.96 -11.40 1.43
CA SER A 15 17.66 -10.73 1.36
C SER A 15 16.94 -10.63 2.70
N GLN A 16 17.36 -11.35 3.75
CA GLN A 16 16.76 -11.22 5.09
C GLN A 16 17.44 -10.18 5.99
N ILE A 17 18.59 -9.62 5.58
CA ILE A 17 19.38 -8.69 6.40
C ILE A 17 19.03 -7.22 6.12
N LEU A 18 18.44 -6.92 4.96
CA LEU A 18 18.10 -5.56 4.57
C LEU A 18 16.85 -5.03 5.32
N PRO A 19 16.81 -3.73 5.68
CA PRO A 19 15.59 -3.10 6.18
C PRO A 19 14.39 -3.33 5.25
N PHE A 20 13.18 -3.40 5.81
CA PHE A 20 11.96 -3.68 5.04
C PHE A 20 11.81 -2.77 3.81
N GLN A 21 12.00 -1.46 3.98
CA GLN A 21 11.91 -0.49 2.90
C GLN A 21 12.86 -0.80 1.73
N GLU A 22 14.09 -1.24 2.01
CA GLU A 22 15.07 -1.61 0.97
C GLU A 22 14.66 -2.88 0.22
N ARG A 23 13.91 -3.78 0.87
CA ARG A 23 13.40 -5.02 0.26
C ARG A 23 12.17 -4.82 -0.61
N VAL A 24 11.43 -3.72 -0.40
CA VAL A 24 10.31 -3.32 -1.27
C VAL A 24 10.81 -2.86 -2.65
N GLN A 25 11.98 -2.20 -2.72
CA GLN A 25 12.50 -1.65 -3.98
C GLN A 25 12.72 -2.71 -5.08
N PRO A 26 13.39 -3.86 -4.83
CA PRO A 26 13.52 -4.91 -5.84
C PRO A 26 12.17 -5.44 -6.35
N TRP A 27 11.17 -5.59 -5.47
CA TRP A 27 9.82 -6.01 -5.87
C TRP A 27 9.15 -4.95 -6.77
N MET A 28 9.25 -3.68 -6.40
CA MET A 28 8.75 -2.56 -7.19
C MET A 28 9.36 -2.55 -8.59
N MET A 29 10.67 -2.73 -8.69
CA MET A 29 11.38 -2.80 -9.96
C MET A 29 10.98 -4.01 -10.79
N ALA A 30 10.85 -5.18 -10.15
CA ALA A 30 10.42 -6.39 -10.82
C ALA A 30 8.98 -6.25 -11.36
N CYS A 31 8.06 -5.69 -10.59
CA CYS A 31 6.66 -5.54 -11.03
C CYS A 31 6.48 -4.46 -12.10
N PHE A 32 7.07 -3.28 -11.88
CA PHE A 32 6.63 -2.06 -12.54
C PHE A 32 7.71 -1.40 -13.41
N GLY A 33 8.99 -1.75 -13.22
CA GLY A 33 10.12 -1.03 -13.82
C GLY A 33 10.26 0.40 -13.26
N GLN A 34 11.32 1.09 -13.68
CA GLN A 34 11.72 2.39 -13.11
C GLN A 34 10.62 3.46 -13.26
N ALA A 35 10.03 3.58 -14.45
CA ALA A 35 9.12 4.67 -14.78
C ALA A 35 7.88 4.70 -13.88
N ILE A 36 7.31 3.54 -13.57
CA ILE A 36 6.12 3.43 -12.71
C ILE A 36 6.52 3.38 -11.23
N ALA A 37 7.68 2.80 -10.91
CA ALA A 37 8.19 2.81 -9.54
C ALA A 37 8.46 4.23 -9.01
N ASP A 38 8.91 5.13 -9.89
CA ASP A 38 9.20 6.54 -9.56
C ASP A 38 7.99 7.47 -9.74
N ASP A 39 6.84 6.98 -10.19
CA ASP A 39 5.63 7.80 -10.34
C ASP A 39 5.08 8.17 -8.97
N ARG A 40 5.43 9.38 -8.51
CA ARG A 40 5.05 9.92 -7.20
C ARG A 40 3.54 10.03 -7.03
N ILE A 41 2.79 10.30 -8.11
CA ILE A 41 1.33 10.41 -8.03
C ILE A 41 0.74 9.02 -7.80
N GLU A 42 1.19 8.03 -8.57
CA GLU A 42 0.73 6.65 -8.39
C GLU A 42 1.10 6.08 -7.03
N ARG A 43 2.32 6.35 -6.54
CA ARG A 43 2.76 5.93 -5.19
C ARG A 43 1.92 6.58 -4.10
N ASN A 44 1.61 7.87 -4.23
CA ASN A 44 0.74 8.59 -3.29
C ASN A 44 -0.66 7.96 -3.23
N HIS A 45 -1.29 7.73 -4.40
CA HIS A 45 -2.63 7.14 -4.45
C HIS A 45 -2.66 5.70 -3.94
N ARG A 46 -1.65 4.87 -4.27
CA ARG A 46 -1.64 3.49 -3.78
C ARG A 46 -1.46 3.44 -2.27
N PHE A 47 -0.63 4.29 -1.69
CA PHE A 47 -0.51 4.42 -0.24
C PHE A 47 -1.85 4.85 0.40
N LEU A 48 -2.50 5.88 -0.14
CA LEU A 48 -3.80 6.32 0.37
C LEU A 48 -4.86 5.21 0.32
N GLU A 49 -4.91 4.45 -0.77
CA GLU A 49 -5.84 3.33 -0.91
C GLU A 49 -5.57 2.23 0.13
N GLU A 50 -4.32 1.82 0.39
CA GLU A 50 -4.00 0.83 1.45
C GLU A 50 -4.35 1.38 2.85
N ALA A 51 -4.09 2.67 3.09
CA ALA A 51 -4.44 3.30 4.36
C ALA A 51 -5.95 3.30 4.60
N LEU A 52 -6.74 3.58 3.55
CA LEU A 52 -8.20 3.50 3.59
C LEU A 52 -8.70 2.07 3.80
N GLU A 53 -8.11 1.09 3.11
CA GLU A 53 -8.42 -0.34 3.28
C GLU A 53 -8.15 -0.79 4.74
N LEU A 54 -7.03 -0.37 5.33
CA LEU A 54 -6.69 -0.69 6.72
C LEU A 54 -7.68 -0.06 7.72
N VAL A 55 -7.95 1.24 7.63
CA VAL A 55 -8.87 1.88 8.58
C VAL A 55 -10.30 1.37 8.43
N GLN A 56 -10.73 1.03 7.20
CA GLN A 56 -12.01 0.36 6.96
C GLN A 56 -12.06 -1.00 7.66
N ALA A 57 -10.99 -1.80 7.56
CA ALA A 57 -10.90 -3.09 8.26
C ALA A 57 -10.93 -2.94 9.79
N CYS A 58 -10.46 -1.81 10.32
CA CYS A 58 -10.55 -1.44 11.73
C CYS A 58 -11.89 -0.78 12.12
N GLY A 59 -12.86 -0.67 11.20
CA GLY A 59 -14.21 -0.17 11.47
C GLY A 59 -14.42 1.34 11.28
N CYS A 60 -13.45 2.06 10.69
CA CYS A 60 -13.63 3.46 10.31
C CYS A 60 -14.66 3.58 9.18
N THR A 61 -15.62 4.48 9.34
CA THR A 61 -16.65 4.74 8.34
C THR A 61 -16.15 5.66 7.23
N ARG A 62 -16.85 5.65 6.09
CA ARG A 62 -16.57 6.55 4.98
C ARG A 62 -16.73 8.01 5.41
N GLU A 63 -17.75 8.30 6.21
CA GLU A 63 -18.06 9.63 6.70
C GLU A 63 -16.95 10.17 7.61
N GLU A 64 -16.42 9.34 8.51
CA GLU A 64 -15.25 9.69 9.34
C GLU A 64 -14.00 9.96 8.48
N CYS A 65 -13.77 9.13 7.45
CA CYS A 65 -12.67 9.36 6.51
C CYS A 65 -12.80 10.72 5.80
N LEU A 66 -14.00 11.09 5.34
CA LEU A 66 -14.24 12.38 4.68
C LEU A 66 -14.05 13.57 5.63
N GLN A 67 -14.49 13.45 6.89
CA GLN A 67 -14.24 14.49 7.89
C GLN A 67 -12.74 14.71 8.13
N LEU A 68 -11.94 13.63 8.14
CA LEU A 68 -10.48 13.73 8.24
C LEU A 68 -9.84 14.34 7.00
N VAL A 69 -10.37 14.05 5.79
CA VAL A 69 -9.93 14.71 4.56
C VAL A 69 -10.14 16.22 4.68
N ASP A 70 -11.34 16.68 5.03
CA ASP A 70 -11.62 18.11 5.18
C ASP A 70 -10.73 18.76 6.25
N TYR A 71 -10.52 18.08 7.37
CA TYR A 71 -9.66 18.57 8.45
C TYR A 71 -8.19 18.70 8.01
N VAL A 72 -7.61 17.70 7.33
CA VAL A 72 -6.20 17.72 6.91
C VAL A 72 -5.97 18.71 5.78
N PHE A 73 -6.82 18.69 4.75
CA PHE A 73 -6.70 19.59 3.60
C PHE A 73 -7.12 21.04 3.90
N GLY A 74 -7.77 21.30 5.03
CA GLY A 74 -8.03 22.64 5.55
C GLY A 74 -6.84 23.30 6.26
N ARG A 75 -5.71 22.61 6.42
CA ARG A 75 -4.50 23.11 7.10
C ARG A 75 -3.40 23.46 6.11
N ALA A 76 -2.37 24.15 6.60
CA ALA A 76 -1.14 24.37 5.82
C ALA A 76 -0.48 23.01 5.50
N VAL A 77 0.08 22.90 4.28
CA VAL A 77 0.79 21.71 3.82
C VAL A 77 2.00 21.43 4.70
N GLY A 78 2.16 20.18 5.14
CA GLY A 78 3.28 19.72 5.96
C GLY A 78 4.52 19.31 5.16
N GLU A 79 5.64 19.14 5.85
CA GLU A 79 6.91 18.72 5.25
C GLU A 79 6.98 17.19 5.10
N PRO A 80 7.31 16.64 3.91
CA PRO A 80 7.22 15.19 3.66
C PRO A 80 7.94 14.29 4.67
N PRO A 81 9.17 14.60 5.15
CA PRO A 81 9.83 13.77 6.16
C PRO A 81 9.07 13.71 7.49
N GLN A 82 8.45 14.82 7.90
CA GLN A 82 7.66 14.88 9.12
C GLN A 82 6.39 14.05 8.99
N GLU A 83 5.68 14.19 7.87
CA GLU A 83 4.43 13.44 7.63
C GLU A 83 4.69 11.93 7.48
N ALA A 84 5.80 11.54 6.83
CA ALA A 84 6.20 10.14 6.76
C ALA A 84 6.47 9.54 8.16
N GLY A 85 7.16 10.30 9.04
CA GLY A 85 7.36 9.90 10.44
C GLY A 85 6.05 9.82 11.23
N GLY A 86 5.14 10.78 11.02
CA GLY A 86 3.81 10.78 11.62
C GLY A 86 3.01 9.54 11.26
N VAL A 87 2.96 9.20 9.97
CA VAL A 87 2.32 7.97 9.47
C VAL A 87 2.92 6.71 10.10
N MET A 88 4.24 6.62 10.20
CA MET A 88 4.89 5.44 10.78
C MET A 88 4.52 5.26 12.26
N VAL A 89 4.49 6.34 13.03
CA VAL A 89 4.09 6.32 14.45
C VAL A 89 2.62 5.94 14.61
N THR A 90 1.73 6.51 13.81
CA THR A 90 0.28 6.24 13.93
C THR A 90 -0.09 4.86 13.43
N LEU A 91 0.58 4.34 12.39
CA LEU A 91 0.44 2.95 11.95
C LEU A 91 0.82 1.97 13.08
N ALA A 92 1.98 2.19 13.72
CA ALA A 92 2.39 1.36 14.85
C ALA A 92 1.38 1.41 16.01
N ALA A 93 0.88 2.61 16.35
CA ALA A 93 -0.13 2.77 17.39
C ALA A 93 -1.45 2.07 17.05
N LEU A 94 -1.92 2.18 15.80
CA LEU A 94 -3.12 1.50 15.32
C LEU A 94 -2.97 -0.02 15.39
N CYS A 95 -1.83 -0.56 14.94
CA CYS A 95 -1.53 -1.98 15.02
C CYS A 95 -1.52 -2.47 16.48
N LEU A 96 -0.85 -1.76 17.38
CA LEU A 96 -0.85 -2.09 18.83
C LEU A 96 -2.26 -2.11 19.41
N ALA A 97 -3.09 -1.11 19.09
CA ALA A 97 -4.47 -1.04 19.57
C ALA A 97 -5.36 -2.19 19.05
N ASN A 98 -5.05 -2.74 17.88
CA ASN A 98 -5.77 -3.85 17.26
C ASN A 98 -5.10 -5.22 17.48
N GLY A 99 -4.01 -5.29 18.26
CA GLY A 99 -3.28 -6.53 18.50
C GLY A 99 -2.59 -7.12 17.26
N LEU A 100 -2.17 -6.25 16.33
CA LEU A 100 -1.47 -6.62 15.10
C LEU A 100 0.03 -6.37 15.24
N ASP A 101 0.85 -7.30 14.72
CA ASP A 101 2.27 -7.06 14.48
C ASP A 101 2.45 -6.48 13.07
N MET A 102 2.83 -5.20 13.00
CA MET A 102 2.98 -4.50 11.71
C MET A 102 4.13 -5.03 10.86
N HIS A 103 5.19 -5.56 11.49
CA HIS A 103 6.33 -6.09 10.77
C HIS A 103 5.99 -7.45 10.17
N ASP A 104 5.41 -8.35 10.95
CA ASP A 104 4.97 -9.66 10.45
C ASP A 104 3.92 -9.52 9.33
N ALA A 105 2.96 -8.60 9.50
CA ALA A 105 1.98 -8.31 8.45
C ALA A 105 2.67 -7.81 7.15
N GLY A 106 3.67 -6.93 7.28
CA GLY A 106 4.47 -6.46 6.15
C GLY A 106 5.25 -7.58 5.45
N GLU A 107 5.87 -8.49 6.19
CA GLU A 107 6.60 -9.64 5.64
C GLU A 107 5.68 -10.60 4.88
N ILE A 108 4.53 -10.92 5.48
CA ILE A 108 3.52 -11.79 4.86
C ILE A 108 3.04 -11.16 3.55
N GLU A 109 2.74 -9.87 3.55
CA GLU A 109 2.26 -9.18 2.36
C GLU A 109 3.34 -9.08 1.28
N LEU A 110 4.57 -8.71 1.64
CA LEU A 110 5.69 -8.64 0.70
C LEU A 110 5.95 -10.00 0.04
N SER A 111 5.97 -11.08 0.81
CA SER A 111 6.08 -12.45 0.31
C SER A 111 4.91 -12.80 -0.63
N ARG A 112 3.68 -12.42 -0.26
CA ARG A 112 2.48 -12.66 -1.07
C ARG A 112 2.54 -11.94 -2.42
N VAL A 113 2.98 -10.68 -2.47
CA VAL A 113 3.00 -9.89 -3.72
C VAL A 113 4.11 -10.32 -4.68
N TRP A 114 5.22 -10.89 -4.17
CA TRP A 114 6.19 -11.59 -5.00
C TRP A 114 5.57 -12.74 -5.79
N GLY A 115 4.64 -13.49 -5.18
CA GLY A 115 3.88 -14.55 -5.85
C GLY A 115 2.83 -14.04 -6.87
N LYS A 116 2.62 -12.74 -7.00
CA LYS A 116 1.57 -12.14 -7.84
C LYS A 116 2.07 -11.20 -8.94
N ILE A 117 3.37 -11.21 -9.25
CA ILE A 117 3.99 -10.30 -10.24
C ILE A 117 3.20 -10.24 -11.55
N GLU A 118 2.90 -11.37 -12.17
CA GLU A 118 2.22 -11.39 -13.48
C GLU A 118 0.78 -10.85 -13.41
N GLN A 119 0.07 -11.13 -12.32
CA GLN A 119 -1.29 -10.61 -12.11
C GLN A 119 -1.26 -9.09 -11.91
N ILE A 120 -0.28 -8.59 -11.16
CA ILE A 120 -0.09 -7.16 -10.91
C ILE A 120 0.26 -6.43 -12.20
N ARG A 121 1.16 -6.99 -13.01
CA ARG A 121 1.52 -6.45 -14.34
C ARG A 121 0.31 -6.38 -15.27
N ALA A 122 -0.49 -7.45 -15.33
CA ALA A 122 -1.70 -7.49 -16.15
C ALA A 122 -2.71 -6.41 -15.71
N LYS A 123 -2.94 -6.25 -14.40
CA LYS A 123 -3.79 -5.18 -13.86
C LYS A 123 -3.25 -3.79 -14.21
N GLN A 124 -1.94 -3.59 -14.10
CA GLN A 124 -1.30 -2.31 -14.43
C GLN A 124 -1.45 -1.98 -15.92
N ALA A 125 -1.25 -2.95 -16.80
CA ALA A 125 -1.39 -2.77 -18.25
C ALA A 125 -2.84 -2.46 -18.68
N ALA A 126 -3.83 -2.88 -17.87
CA ALA A 126 -5.25 -2.63 -18.12
C ALA A 126 -5.74 -1.26 -17.62
N LYS A 127 -4.92 -0.47 -16.90
CA LYS A 127 -5.34 0.83 -16.38
C LYS A 127 -5.67 1.81 -17.53
N PRO A 128 -6.83 2.51 -17.47
CA PRO A 128 -7.16 3.55 -18.43
C PRO A 128 -6.09 4.65 -18.47
N ARG A 129 -5.70 5.09 -19.68
CA ARG A 129 -4.79 6.23 -19.83
C ARG A 129 -5.52 7.50 -19.39
N GLY A 130 -4.97 8.20 -18.39
CA GLY A 130 -5.41 9.55 -18.00
C GLY A 130 -6.06 9.67 -16.61
N SER A 131 -6.31 8.58 -15.89
CA SER A 131 -6.64 8.64 -14.46
C SER A 131 -6.01 7.47 -13.72
N VAL A 132 -5.25 7.79 -12.68
CA VAL A 132 -4.60 6.84 -11.76
C VAL A 132 -5.55 6.31 -10.69
N LEU A 133 -6.74 6.91 -10.54
CA LEU A 133 -7.75 6.49 -9.58
C LEU A 133 -8.58 5.32 -10.13
N PRO A 134 -8.96 4.35 -9.28
CA PRO A 134 -9.94 3.34 -9.66
C PRO A 134 -11.22 4.00 -10.17
N VAL A 135 -11.81 3.46 -11.24
CA VAL A 135 -13.17 3.85 -11.64
C VAL A 135 -14.10 3.28 -10.58
N ALA A 136 -14.64 4.15 -9.71
CA ALA A 136 -15.61 3.72 -8.72
C ALA A 136 -16.81 3.10 -9.43
N PRO A 137 -17.36 1.97 -8.96
CA PRO A 137 -18.66 1.52 -9.42
C PRO A 137 -19.66 2.65 -9.12
N SER A 138 -20.49 3.01 -10.11
CA SER A 138 -21.55 3.99 -9.92
C SER A 138 -22.49 3.48 -8.82
N TYR A 139 -22.38 4.01 -7.62
CA TYR A 139 -23.39 3.80 -6.60
C TYR A 139 -24.64 4.56 -7.03
N SER A 140 -25.61 3.86 -7.63
CA SER A 140 -26.99 4.35 -7.66
C SER A 140 -27.46 4.41 -6.21
N ALA A 141 -27.70 5.61 -5.70
CA ALA A 141 -28.30 5.80 -4.39
C ALA A 141 -29.59 4.96 -4.33
N VAL A 142 -29.60 3.97 -3.44
CA VAL A 142 -30.87 3.37 -3.03
C VAL A 142 -31.53 4.44 -2.18
N GLU A 143 -32.53 5.12 -2.75
CA GLU A 143 -33.40 6.00 -1.98
C GLU A 143 -34.01 5.17 -0.84
N GLU A 144 -33.59 5.46 0.39
CA GLU A 144 -34.34 5.04 1.58
C GLU A 144 -35.72 5.68 1.48
N ASP A 145 -36.72 4.83 1.23
CA ASP A 145 -38.14 5.11 1.36
C ASP A 145 -38.44 5.50 2.82
N ARG A 146 -38.15 6.76 3.16
CA ARG A 146 -38.55 7.40 4.41
C ARG A 146 -39.96 7.95 4.26
N ASP A 147 -40.91 7.07 3.99
CA ASP A 147 -42.29 7.32 4.37
C ASP A 147 -43.10 6.03 4.38
N LYS A 148 -43.30 5.46 5.58
CA LYS A 148 -44.57 4.79 5.87
C LYS A 148 -44.89 4.92 7.38
N PRO A 149 -46.15 5.29 7.69
CA PRO A 149 -46.60 5.61 9.04
C PRO A 149 -46.66 4.41 9.97
#